data_AF-A0A3D0KQR3-F1
#
_entry.id   AF-A0A3D0KQR3-F1
#
_cell.length_a   1.000
_cell.length_b   1.000
_cell.length_c   1.000
_cell.angle_alpha   90.00
_cell.angle_beta   90.00
_cell.angle_gamma   90.00
#
_symmetry.space_group_name_H-M   'P 1'
#
loop_
_entity.id
_entity.type
_entity.pdbx_description
1 polymer ?
#
loop_
_entity_poly.entity_id
_entity_poly.type
_entity_poly.pdbx_seq_one_letter_code
_entity_poly.pdbx_strand_id
1 'polypeptide(L)'
;MPKENLPKEDMPVTPGPVNQGPEDQGPEDQGPVDQGAVDRGAVDQGSVEGRAAKAMPGSDMPPLLLDGFLPYRTARLATALSRRLAERYEARFEISVAEWRVIVHLTQESEISIRDIYTRVDMDRARVTRAVQRLQARGLVSKLVNESDRRLIRLALTDSGRQMANEIAGIAARFEAELLAAVPATAGEALLT
;
A
#
# COMPACT_ATOMS: atom_id res chain seq x y z
N MET A 1 6.95 -66.10 22.84
CA MET A 1 6.57 -65.64 21.49
C MET A 1 5.12 -66.04 21.24
N PRO A 2 4.24 -65.07 21.02
CA PRO A 2 3.21 -65.19 20.00
C PRO A 2 3.13 -63.93 19.12
N LYS A 3 2.81 -64.12 17.84
CA LYS A 3 2.34 -63.06 16.95
C LYS A 3 0.83 -62.98 17.13
N GLU A 4 0.33 -61.84 17.58
CA GLU A 4 -1.11 -61.58 17.70
C GLU A 4 -1.41 -60.32 16.87
N ASN A 5 -2.03 -60.55 15.71
CA ASN A 5 -2.56 -59.50 14.85
C ASN A 5 -3.82 -58.96 15.51
N LEU A 6 -3.76 -57.71 15.99
CA LEU A 6 -4.93 -56.97 16.45
C LEU A 6 -5.71 -56.41 15.24
N PRO A 7 -7.06 -56.50 15.25
CA PRO A 7 -7.90 -55.93 14.20
C PRO A 7 -7.95 -54.39 14.33
N LYS A 8 -8.03 -53.70 13.19
CA LYS A 8 -8.31 -52.25 13.14
C LYS A 8 -9.78 -52.04 13.54
N GLU A 9 -10.02 -51.51 14.72
CA GLU A 9 -11.33 -50.99 15.11
C GLU A 9 -11.49 -49.58 14.55
N ASP A 10 -12.46 -49.41 13.65
CA ASP A 10 -12.93 -48.10 13.19
C ASP A 10 -13.57 -47.38 14.38
N MET A 11 -12.91 -46.34 14.89
CA MET A 11 -13.52 -45.45 15.89
C MET A 11 -14.69 -44.69 15.24
N PRO A 12 -15.89 -44.66 15.86
CA PRO A 12 -16.96 -43.81 15.38
C PRO A 12 -16.56 -42.34 15.59
N VAL A 13 -16.52 -41.58 14.49
CA VAL A 13 -16.42 -40.11 14.55
C VAL A 13 -17.74 -39.59 15.11
N THR A 14 -17.74 -39.19 16.38
CA THR A 14 -18.83 -38.43 16.96
C THR A 14 -18.75 -36.99 16.43
N PRO A 15 -19.76 -36.49 15.70
CA PRO A 15 -19.81 -35.07 15.39
C PRO A 15 -20.09 -34.32 16.68
N GLY A 16 -19.21 -33.38 17.04
CA GLY A 16 -19.44 -32.44 18.13
C GLY A 16 -20.69 -31.59 17.88
N PRO A 17 -21.31 -31.02 18.93
CA PRO A 17 -22.54 -30.27 18.80
C PRO A 17 -22.35 -29.06 17.89
N VAL A 18 -23.17 -28.97 16.84
CA VAL A 18 -23.29 -27.78 15.99
C VAL A 18 -23.89 -26.68 16.84
N ASN A 19 -23.12 -25.63 17.10
CA ASN A 19 -23.59 -24.45 17.81
C ASN A 19 -24.46 -23.61 16.86
N GLN A 20 -25.77 -23.89 16.82
CA GLN A 20 -26.75 -23.03 16.18
C GLN A 20 -27.09 -21.90 17.15
N GLY A 21 -26.37 -20.78 17.04
CA GLY A 21 -26.80 -19.52 17.64
C GLY A 21 -28.14 -19.09 17.03
N PRO A 22 -28.97 -18.30 17.75
CA PRO A 22 -30.26 -17.87 17.24
C PRO A 22 -30.06 -17.12 15.92
N GLU A 23 -30.78 -17.55 14.88
CA GLU A 23 -30.88 -16.84 13.62
C GLU A 23 -31.45 -15.45 13.90
N ASP A 24 -30.66 -14.42 13.58
CA ASP A 24 -31.05 -13.02 13.67
C ASP A 24 -32.03 -12.71 12.52
N GLN A 25 -33.30 -13.06 12.72
CA GLN A 25 -34.41 -12.61 11.87
C GLN A 25 -34.80 -11.19 12.31
N GLY A 26 -33.97 -10.22 11.94
CA GLY A 26 -34.34 -8.82 11.97
C GLY A 26 -35.55 -8.57 11.06
N PRO A 27 -36.44 -7.62 11.38
CA PRO A 27 -37.63 -7.36 10.59
C PRO A 27 -37.24 -6.96 9.16
N GLU A 28 -37.82 -7.66 8.17
CA GLU A 28 -37.73 -7.30 6.77
C GLU A 28 -38.29 -5.88 6.57
N ASP A 29 -37.41 -4.96 6.16
CA ASP A 29 -37.76 -3.59 5.79
C ASP A 29 -38.54 -3.61 4.46
N GLN A 30 -39.86 -3.80 4.55
CA GLN A 30 -40.78 -3.57 3.44
C GLN A 30 -41.17 -2.09 3.39
N GLY A 31 -40.18 -1.23 3.15
CA GLY A 31 -40.40 0.15 2.76
C GLY A 31 -41.05 0.24 1.36
N PRO A 32 -41.88 1.26 1.09
CA PRO A 32 -42.55 1.39 -0.19
C PRO A 32 -41.53 1.51 -1.32
N VAL A 33 -41.65 0.62 -2.30
CA VAL A 33 -40.91 0.68 -3.56
C VAL A 33 -41.32 1.95 -4.30
N ASP A 34 -40.46 2.95 -4.25
CA ASP A 34 -40.61 4.18 -5.03
C ASP A 34 -40.41 3.85 -6.52
N GLN A 35 -41.52 3.66 -7.23
CA GLN A 35 -41.53 3.60 -8.69
C GLN A 35 -41.44 5.02 -9.25
N GLY A 36 -40.28 5.65 -9.03
CA GLY A 36 -39.90 6.88 -9.70
C GLY A 36 -39.82 6.63 -11.21
N ALA A 37 -40.49 7.47 -11.98
CA ALA A 37 -40.52 7.42 -13.43
C ALA A 37 -39.09 7.35 -14.01
N VAL A 38 -38.83 6.30 -14.80
CA VAL A 38 -37.64 6.22 -15.65
C VAL A 38 -37.72 7.31 -16.72
N ASP A 39 -37.17 8.47 -16.41
CA ASP A 39 -36.95 9.53 -17.37
C ASP A 39 -35.84 9.08 -18.33
N ARG A 40 -36.24 8.63 -19.53
CA ARG A 40 -35.33 8.36 -20.65
C ARG A 40 -34.89 9.69 -21.25
N GLY A 41 -34.06 10.41 -20.51
CA GLY A 41 -33.33 11.57 -21.01
C GLY A 41 -32.37 11.16 -22.11
N ALA A 42 -32.38 11.94 -23.20
CA ALA A 42 -31.58 11.71 -24.39
C ALA A 42 -30.09 11.51 -24.05
N VAL A 43 -29.51 10.46 -24.64
CA VAL A 43 -28.07 10.19 -24.62
C VAL A 43 -27.40 11.30 -25.44
N ASP A 44 -26.90 12.34 -24.75
CA ASP A 44 -26.05 13.35 -25.37
C ASP A 44 -24.66 12.76 -25.59
N GLN A 45 -24.40 12.35 -26.84
CA GLN A 45 -23.07 11.98 -27.32
C GLN A 45 -22.24 13.26 -27.51
N GLY A 46 -21.91 13.91 -26.39
CA GLY A 46 -21.00 15.04 -26.36
C GLY A 46 -19.56 14.58 -26.53
N SER A 47 -19.00 14.81 -27.71
CA SER A 47 -17.58 14.68 -28.04
C SER A 47 -16.71 15.29 -26.92
N VAL A 48 -15.75 14.52 -26.40
CA VAL A 48 -14.77 15.00 -25.42
C VAL A 48 -13.67 15.78 -26.14
N GLU A 49 -14.05 16.80 -26.90
CA GLU A 49 -13.12 17.81 -27.40
C GLU A 49 -12.89 18.86 -26.32
N GLY A 50 -11.62 19.24 -26.17
CA GLY A 50 -11.07 19.91 -25.01
C GLY A 50 -11.96 21.00 -24.39
N ARG A 51 -12.33 20.80 -23.13
CA ARG A 51 -12.73 21.92 -22.26
C ARG A 51 -11.53 22.84 -22.07
N ALA A 52 -11.36 23.79 -22.97
CA ALA A 52 -10.54 24.96 -22.74
C ALA A 52 -11.10 25.67 -21.50
N ALA A 53 -10.30 25.74 -20.44
CA ALA A 53 -10.66 26.48 -19.24
C ALA A 53 -10.97 27.93 -19.63
N LYS A 54 -12.17 28.40 -19.28
CA LYS A 54 -12.58 29.80 -19.45
C LYS A 54 -11.59 30.68 -18.69
N ALA A 55 -10.82 31.49 -19.41
CA ALA A 55 -9.85 32.40 -18.82
C ALA A 55 -10.56 33.37 -17.85
N MET A 56 -10.11 33.38 -16.60
CA MET A 56 -10.46 34.40 -15.62
C MET A 56 -9.80 35.72 -16.04
N PRO A 57 -10.54 36.83 -16.19
CA PRO A 57 -9.95 38.09 -16.59
C PRO A 57 -9.11 38.68 -15.44
N GLY A 58 -7.80 38.87 -15.66
CA GLY A 58 -6.93 39.64 -14.77
C GLY A 58 -5.65 38.97 -14.27
N SER A 59 -5.21 37.83 -14.79
CA SER A 59 -3.89 37.29 -14.45
C SER A 59 -2.91 37.46 -15.61
N ASP A 60 -1.98 38.42 -15.50
CA ASP A 60 -0.77 38.54 -16.33
C ASP A 60 0.24 37.38 -16.11
N MET A 61 -0.24 36.23 -15.65
CA MET A 61 0.59 35.05 -15.42
C MET A 61 0.70 34.27 -16.73
N PRO A 62 1.93 33.99 -17.21
CA PRO A 62 2.11 33.16 -18.38
C PRO A 62 1.43 31.79 -18.16
N PRO A 63 0.78 31.21 -19.19
CA PRO A 63 0.08 29.94 -19.05
C PRO A 63 1.05 28.85 -18.63
N LEU A 64 0.76 28.19 -17.50
CA LEU A 64 1.56 27.08 -17.00
C LEU A 64 1.23 25.81 -17.80
N LEU A 65 2.05 25.51 -18.81
CA LEU A 65 1.94 24.27 -19.59
C LEU A 65 2.52 23.10 -18.78
N LEU A 66 1.63 22.32 -18.17
CA LEU A 66 2.01 21.23 -17.27
C LEU A 66 2.89 20.17 -17.93
N ASP A 67 2.68 19.87 -19.21
CA ASP A 67 3.48 18.89 -19.96
C ASP A 67 4.92 19.36 -20.27
N GLY A 68 5.20 20.66 -20.14
CA GLY A 68 6.54 21.23 -20.20
C GLY A 68 7.14 21.52 -18.81
N PHE A 69 6.31 21.52 -17.76
CA PHE A 69 6.71 21.94 -16.42
C PHE A 69 7.34 20.78 -15.63
N LEU A 70 8.67 20.82 -15.48
CA LEU A 70 9.44 19.74 -14.85
C LEU A 70 8.92 19.30 -13.47
N PRO A 71 8.61 20.20 -12.51
CA PRO A 71 8.12 19.77 -11.18
C PRO A 71 6.88 18.89 -11.26
N TYR A 72 5.93 19.23 -12.14
CA TYR A 72 4.71 18.44 -12.33
C TYR A 72 5.00 17.07 -12.96
N ARG A 73 5.86 17.04 -13.99
CA ARG A 73 6.25 15.79 -14.67
C ARG A 73 7.00 14.86 -13.74
N THR A 74 7.93 15.39 -12.94
CA THR A 74 8.71 14.61 -11.97
C THR A 74 7.82 14.03 -10.88
N ALA A 75 6.87 14.81 -10.33
CA ALA A 75 5.92 14.30 -9.35
C ALA A 75 5.03 13.18 -9.91
N ARG A 76 4.54 13.33 -11.15
CA ARG A 76 3.78 12.28 -11.85
C ARG A 76 4.62 11.03 -12.11
N LEU A 77 5.86 11.21 -12.56
CA LEU A 77 6.78 10.10 -12.80
C LEU A 77 7.08 9.35 -11.51
N ALA A 78 7.45 10.04 -10.43
CA ALA A 78 7.73 9.44 -9.13
C ALA A 78 6.53 8.63 -8.60
N THR A 79 5.31 9.16 -8.77
CA THR A 79 4.08 8.47 -8.40
C THR A 79 3.86 7.21 -9.25
N ALA A 80 4.04 7.30 -10.57
CA ALA A 80 3.89 6.17 -11.48
C ALA A 80 4.92 5.07 -11.23
N LEU A 81 6.19 5.43 -10.99
CA LEU A 81 7.26 4.49 -10.66
C LEU A 81 7.01 3.80 -9.32
N SER A 82 6.58 4.55 -8.30
CA SER A 82 6.22 3.99 -7.00
C SER A 82 5.10 2.95 -7.13
N ARG A 83 4.07 3.23 -7.93
CA ARG A 83 2.97 2.29 -8.18
C ARG A 83 3.42 1.04 -8.94
N ARG A 84 4.20 1.21 -10.02
CA ARG A 84 4.71 0.08 -10.81
C ARG A 84 5.64 -0.83 -10.02
N LEU A 85 6.43 -0.27 -9.11
CA LEU A 85 7.23 -1.07 -8.19
C LEU A 85 6.32 -1.83 -7.20
N ALA A 86 5.32 -1.15 -6.65
CA ALA A 86 4.38 -1.73 -5.69
C ALA A 86 3.63 -2.93 -6.25
N GLU A 87 3.16 -2.85 -7.50
CA GLU A 87 2.51 -3.96 -8.21
C GLU A 87 3.35 -5.26 -8.20
N ARG A 88 4.69 -5.16 -8.09
CA ARG A 88 5.59 -6.32 -8.08
C ARG A 88 5.72 -7.01 -6.73
N TYR A 89 5.44 -6.32 -5.63
CA TYR A 89 5.56 -6.88 -4.28
C TYR A 89 4.22 -6.96 -3.54
N GLU A 90 3.22 -6.13 -3.89
CA GLU A 90 1.94 -6.05 -3.19
C GLU A 90 1.20 -7.38 -3.18
N ALA A 91 1.10 -8.06 -4.33
CA ALA A 91 0.39 -9.33 -4.43
C ALA A 91 1.03 -10.47 -3.63
N ARG A 92 2.35 -10.41 -3.40
CA ARG A 92 3.11 -11.47 -2.71
C ARG A 92 3.26 -11.21 -1.21
N PHE A 93 3.48 -9.95 -0.83
CA PHE A 93 3.81 -9.60 0.55
C PHE A 93 2.69 -8.85 1.27
N GLU A 94 1.62 -8.45 0.56
CA GLU A 94 0.48 -7.67 1.10
C GLU A 94 0.94 -6.38 1.80
N ILE A 95 2.01 -5.78 1.28
CA ILE A 95 2.63 -4.56 1.79
C ILE A 95 2.27 -3.42 0.85
N SER A 96 1.78 -2.31 1.37
CA SER A 96 1.54 -1.08 0.61
C SER A 96 2.82 -0.26 0.38
N VAL A 97 2.78 0.71 -0.54
CA VAL A 97 3.86 1.71 -0.73
C VAL A 97 4.31 2.38 0.58
N ALA A 98 3.37 2.74 1.45
CA ALA A 98 3.71 3.43 2.70
C ALA A 98 4.47 2.52 3.66
N GLU A 99 4.04 1.26 3.76
CA GLU A 99 4.68 0.24 4.60
C GLU A 99 6.05 -0.14 4.07
N TRP A 100 6.19 -0.33 2.76
CA TRP A 100 7.49 -0.55 2.13
C TRP A 100 8.46 0.60 2.43
N ARG A 101 8.01 1.86 2.28
CA ARG A 101 8.84 3.02 2.58
C ARG A 101 9.28 3.07 4.05
N VAL A 102 8.43 2.65 4.99
CA VAL A 102 8.83 2.51 6.40
C VAL A 102 9.89 1.42 6.56
N ILE A 103 9.69 0.24 5.98
CA ILE A 103 10.63 -0.88 6.05
C ILE A 103 12.01 -0.48 5.51
N VAL A 104 12.09 0.12 4.32
CA VAL A 104 13.37 0.46 3.69
C VAL A 104 14.13 1.56 4.46
N HIS A 105 13.44 2.44 5.19
CA HIS A 105 14.12 3.39 6.08
C HIS A 105 14.71 2.67 7.30
N LEU A 106 13.98 1.69 7.84
CA LEU A 106 14.44 0.85 8.95
C LEU A 106 15.56 -0.13 8.56
N THR A 107 15.83 -0.35 7.27
CA THR A 107 17.03 -1.11 6.85
C THR A 107 18.31 -0.28 6.85
N GLN A 108 18.20 1.04 6.70
CA GLN A 108 19.35 1.96 6.63
C GLN A 108 19.79 2.45 8.01
N GLU A 109 18.87 2.45 8.97
CA GLU A 109 19.12 2.87 10.35
C GLU A 109 18.65 1.77 11.30
N SER A 110 19.54 1.33 12.19
CA SER A 110 19.22 0.31 13.20
C SER A 110 18.06 0.72 14.09
N GLU A 111 17.91 2.03 14.34
CA GLU A 111 16.84 2.60 15.13
C GLU A 111 16.49 4.02 14.66
N ILE A 112 15.24 4.23 14.26
CA ILE A 112 14.74 5.53 13.79
C ILE A 112 13.44 5.87 14.53
N SER A 113 13.21 7.16 14.81
CA SER A 113 11.94 7.60 15.38
C SER A 113 10.88 7.77 14.28
N ILE A 114 9.58 7.68 14.64
CA ILE A 114 8.48 8.04 13.71
C ILE A 114 8.65 9.48 13.17
N ARG A 115 9.29 10.34 13.97
CA ARG A 115 9.55 11.73 13.59
C ARG A 115 10.46 11.79 12.36
N ASP A 116 11.55 11.06 12.42
CA ASP A 116 12.56 11.08 11.35
C ASP A 116 12.04 10.38 10.09
N ILE A 117 11.18 9.35 10.25
CA ILE A 117 10.50 8.70 9.12
C ILE A 117 9.62 9.71 8.36
N TYR A 118 8.79 10.53 9.02
CA TYR A 118 7.94 11.46 8.26
C TYR A 118 8.75 12.53 7.53
N THR A 119 9.86 13.00 8.10
CA THR A 119 10.71 14.03 7.46
C THR A 119 11.39 13.51 6.20
N ARG A 120 11.70 12.21 6.16
CA ARG A 120 12.46 11.60 5.05
C ARG A 120 11.57 11.02 3.96
N VAL A 121 10.37 10.59 4.30
CA VAL A 121 9.54 9.79 3.39
C VAL A 121 8.59 10.64 2.53
N ASP A 122 8.58 11.98 2.70
CA ASP A 122 7.62 12.90 2.08
C ASP A 122 6.18 12.34 2.14
N MET A 123 5.79 11.90 3.34
CA MET A 123 4.47 11.35 3.64
C MET A 123 3.91 12.04 4.87
N ASP A 124 2.59 12.23 4.89
CA ASP A 124 1.93 12.77 6.06
C ASP A 124 2.08 11.85 7.28
N ARG A 125 2.13 12.47 8.46
CA ARG A 125 2.33 11.77 9.74
C ARG A 125 1.28 10.69 10.00
N ALA A 126 0.03 10.91 9.61
CA ALA A 126 -1.05 9.96 9.88
C ALA A 126 -0.86 8.69 9.04
N ARG A 127 -0.45 8.83 7.78
CA ARG A 127 -0.14 7.70 6.90
C ARG A 127 1.05 6.88 7.40
N VAL A 128 2.13 7.54 7.83
CA VAL A 128 3.29 6.85 8.44
C VAL A 128 2.87 6.10 9.70
N THR A 129 2.10 6.73 10.57
CA THR A 129 1.62 6.12 11.83
C THR A 129 0.79 4.87 11.56
N ARG A 130 -0.15 4.93 10.60
CA ARG A 130 -0.97 3.77 10.20
C ARG A 130 -0.10 2.65 9.61
N ALA A 131 0.88 2.99 8.77
CA ALA A 131 1.79 2.00 8.20
C ALA A 131 2.61 1.28 9.30
N VAL A 132 3.18 2.04 10.24
CA VAL A 132 3.89 1.46 11.39
C VAL A 132 2.99 0.55 12.20
N GLN A 133 1.76 0.98 12.53
CA GLN A 133 0.81 0.17 13.29
C GLN A 133 0.49 -1.16 12.60
N ARG A 134 0.25 -1.15 11.28
CA ARG A 134 0.01 -2.37 10.51
C ARG A 134 1.23 -3.28 10.48
N LEU A 135 2.43 -2.73 10.29
CA LEU A 135 3.68 -3.51 10.32
C LEU A 135 3.94 -4.15 11.68
N GLN A 136 3.62 -3.45 12.78
CA GLN A 136 3.70 -3.99 14.14
C GLN A 136 2.68 -5.09 14.38
N ALA A 137 1.43 -4.89 13.95
CA ALA A 137 0.38 -5.92 14.05
C ALA A 137 0.75 -7.20 13.28
N ARG A 138 1.53 -7.06 12.20
CA ARG A 138 2.07 -8.16 11.40
C ARG A 138 3.39 -8.75 11.93
N GLY A 139 3.93 -8.21 13.02
CA GLY A 139 5.20 -8.67 13.60
C GLY A 139 6.44 -8.38 12.75
N LEU A 140 6.37 -7.44 11.81
CA LEU A 140 7.49 -7.05 10.93
C LEU A 140 8.35 -5.93 11.53
N VAL A 141 7.75 -5.11 12.41
CA VAL A 141 8.40 -4.00 13.10
C VAL A 141 8.15 -4.14 14.60
N SER A 142 9.17 -3.87 15.41
CA SER A 142 9.07 -3.81 16.87
C SER A 142 9.26 -2.38 17.38
N LYS A 143 8.69 -2.13 18.56
CA LYS A 143 8.85 -0.87 19.29
C LYS A 143 9.99 -1.04 20.30
N LEU A 144 11.04 -0.23 20.19
CA LEU A 144 12.06 -0.08 21.21
C LEU A 144 11.68 1.13 22.06
N VAL A 145 11.39 0.88 23.35
CA VAL A 145 11.23 1.96 24.33
C VAL A 145 12.63 2.43 24.69
N ASN A 146 12.94 3.70 24.46
CA ASN A 146 14.17 4.28 24.96
C ASN A 146 14.08 4.42 26.49
N GLU A 147 14.94 3.72 27.23
CA GLU A 147 14.97 3.74 28.70
C GLU A 147 15.28 5.15 29.24
N SER A 148 16.01 5.97 28.47
CA SER A 148 16.47 7.31 28.85
C SER A 148 15.45 8.41 28.53
N ASP A 149 14.61 8.23 27.51
CA ASP A 149 13.49 9.14 27.19
C ASP A 149 12.30 8.35 26.64
N ARG A 150 11.35 8.01 27.52
CA ARG A 150 10.14 7.25 27.18
C ARG A 150 9.24 7.93 26.13
N ARG A 151 9.49 9.22 25.83
CA ARG A 151 8.79 9.96 24.77
C ARG A 151 9.34 9.66 23.38
N LEU A 152 10.57 9.14 23.27
CA LEU A 152 11.19 8.73 22.02
C LEU A 152 10.96 7.24 21.78
N ILE A 153 9.95 6.97 20.96
CA ILE A 153 9.67 5.64 20.44
C ILE A 153 10.65 5.38 19.30
N ARG A 154 11.52 4.38 19.46
CA ARG A 154 12.37 3.87 18.39
C ARG A 154 11.71 2.66 17.74
N LEU A 155 11.88 2.53 16.43
CA LEU A 155 11.38 1.41 15.65
C LEU A 155 12.56 0.62 15.11
N ALA A 156 12.41 -0.70 15.05
CA ALA A 156 13.37 -1.61 14.43
C ALA A 156 12.64 -2.72 13.68
N LEU A 157 13.28 -3.29 12.66
CA LEU A 157 12.77 -4.50 12.01
C LEU A 157 12.92 -5.70 12.94
N THR A 158 11.97 -6.62 12.88
CA THR A 158 12.14 -7.98 13.41
C THR A 158 12.95 -8.83 12.43
N ASP A 159 13.27 -10.08 12.79
CA ASP A 159 13.91 -11.01 11.85
C ASP A 159 13.05 -11.26 10.60
N SER A 160 11.75 -11.45 10.81
CA SER A 160 10.77 -11.58 9.72
C SER A 160 10.70 -10.31 8.87
N GLY A 161 10.72 -9.14 9.51
CA GLY A 161 10.80 -7.84 8.82
C GLY A 161 12.05 -7.69 7.95
N ARG A 162 13.22 -8.11 8.47
CA ARG A 162 14.49 -8.11 7.73
C ARG A 162 14.47 -9.06 6.53
N GLN A 163 13.95 -10.27 6.71
CA GLN A 163 13.85 -11.25 5.63
C GLN A 163 12.97 -10.73 4.49
N MET A 164 11.79 -10.21 4.83
CA MET A 164 10.89 -9.58 3.85
C MET A 164 11.55 -8.38 3.16
N ALA A 165 12.24 -7.52 3.91
CA ALA A 165 12.93 -6.37 3.36
C ALA A 165 13.99 -6.78 2.30
N ASN A 166 14.75 -7.84 2.57
CA ASN A 166 15.76 -8.37 1.65
C ASN A 166 15.12 -8.91 0.36
N GLU A 167 13.99 -9.62 0.45
CA GLU A 167 13.28 -10.11 -0.75
C GLU A 167 12.76 -8.95 -1.61
N ILE A 168 12.15 -7.93 -0.98
CA ILE A 168 11.63 -6.76 -1.70
C ILE A 168 12.78 -5.92 -2.27
N ALA A 169 13.91 -5.79 -1.57
CA ALA A 169 15.10 -5.10 -2.09
C ALA A 169 15.61 -5.73 -3.39
N GLY A 170 15.59 -7.07 -3.50
CA GLY A 170 15.92 -7.75 -4.76
C GLY A 170 14.93 -7.44 -5.90
N ILE A 171 13.64 -7.27 -5.60
CA ILE A 171 12.63 -6.84 -6.58
C ILE A 171 12.90 -5.39 -7.02
N ALA A 172 13.19 -4.50 -6.06
CA ALA A 172 13.48 -3.09 -6.31
C ALA A 172 14.74 -2.92 -7.18
N ALA A 173 15.82 -3.66 -6.89
CA ALA A 173 17.06 -3.61 -7.67
C ALA A 173 16.85 -4.03 -9.14
N ARG A 174 16.05 -5.08 -9.38
CA ARG A 174 15.70 -5.49 -10.76
C ARG A 174 14.87 -4.43 -11.47
N PHE A 175 13.90 -3.84 -10.78
CA PHE A 175 13.10 -2.77 -11.34
C PHE A 175 13.93 -1.54 -11.70
N GLU A 176 14.87 -1.15 -10.83
CA GLU A 176 15.81 -0.06 -11.09
C GLU A 176 16.69 -0.34 -12.32
N ALA A 177 17.25 -1.54 -12.43
CA ALA A 177 18.04 -1.95 -13.59
C ALA A 177 17.23 -1.88 -14.90
N GLU A 178 15.97 -2.31 -14.89
CA GLU A 178 15.07 -2.19 -16.05
C GLU A 178 14.80 -0.74 -16.44
N LEU A 179 14.61 0.16 -15.46
CA LEU A 179 14.41 1.59 -15.73
C LEU A 179 15.67 2.22 -16.34
N LEU A 180 16.85 1.95 -15.77
CA LEU A 180 18.10 2.49 -16.27
C LEU A 180 18.42 2.01 -17.68
N ALA A 181 18.11 0.75 -18.00
CA ALA A 181 18.27 0.22 -19.36
C ALA A 181 17.33 0.89 -20.39
N ALA A 182 16.21 1.46 -19.94
CA ALA A 182 15.25 2.17 -20.80
C ALA A 182 15.57 3.66 -21.00
N VAL A 183 16.52 4.22 -20.24
CA VAL A 183 16.95 5.61 -20.35
C VAL A 183 18.17 5.67 -21.27
N PRO A 184 18.19 6.55 -22.30
CA PRO A 184 19.38 6.75 -23.13
C PRO A 184 20.60 7.11 -22.26
N ALA A 185 21.77 6.55 -22.57
CA ALA A 185 23.00 6.73 -21.79
C ALA A 185 23.37 8.20 -21.52
N THR A 186 22.97 9.12 -22.42
CA THR A 186 23.21 10.57 -22.30
C THR A 186 22.33 11.28 -21.26
N ALA A 187 21.28 10.63 -20.74
CA ALA A 187 20.37 11.19 -19.73
C ALA A 187 20.51 10.53 -18.35
N GLY A 188 21.15 9.37 -18.25
CA GLY A 188 21.27 8.60 -17.01
C GLY A 188 22.13 9.29 -15.93
N GLU A 189 23.28 9.86 -16.31
CA GLU A 189 24.19 10.53 -15.35
C GLU A 189 23.60 11.83 -14.79
N ALA A 190 22.82 12.57 -15.58
CA ALA A 190 22.20 13.82 -15.16
C ALA A 190 20.95 13.64 -14.27
N LEU A 191 20.38 12.42 -14.22
CA LEU A 191 19.20 12.10 -13.40
C LEU A 191 19.56 11.55 -12.01
N LEU A 192 20.81 11.11 -11.80
CA LEU A 192 21.27 10.42 -10.60
C LEU A 192 22.25 11.24 -9.73
N THR A 193 22.54 12.48 -10.13
CA THR A 193 23.46 13.41 -9.42
C THR A 193 22.69 14.62 -8.90
#